data_AF-A0A3A8N8M7-F1
#
_entry.id   AF-A0A3A8N8M7-F1
#
_cell.length_a   1.000
_cell.length_b   1.000
_cell.length_c   1.000
_cell.angle_alpha   90.00
_cell.angle_beta   90.00
_cell.angle_gamma   90.00
#
_symmetry.space_group_name_H-M   'P 1'
#
loop_
_entity.id
_entity.type
_entity.pdbx_description
1 polymer ?
#
loop_
_entity_poly.entity_id
_entity_poly.type
_entity_poly.pdbx_seq_one_letter_code
_entity_poly.pdbx_strand_id
1 'polypeptide(L)'
;MTERDAYIQTMEAEQRAATARFLEIEAQAGLAESEDELDLLFDARERSDDFHREVQALRHADHQDWHRAKADAEKARTRFDDALDRAGDQWELLRAGYRREREAELRHLGALVALWEAAQLLSRHEVELLKRGLQDARGLLMHLGRSHGAAWTHAREDYEATWRDLRAHTHHLHDDNLASLS
;
A
#
# COMPACT_ATOMS: atom_id res chain seq x y z
N MET A 1 -21.20 14.47 -33.16
CA MET A 1 -20.81 14.48 -31.74
C MET A 1 -21.09 15.88 -31.22
N THR A 2 -21.95 16.02 -30.22
CA THR A 2 -22.30 17.33 -29.64
C THR A 2 -21.27 17.75 -28.59
N GLU A 3 -21.21 19.05 -28.26
CA GLU A 3 -20.39 19.56 -27.14
C GLU A 3 -20.73 18.84 -25.82
N ARG A 4 -22.02 18.54 -25.63
CA ARG A 4 -22.53 17.74 -24.53
C ARG A 4 -21.92 16.33 -24.49
N ASP A 5 -21.90 15.62 -25.62
CA ASP A 5 -21.33 14.27 -25.70
C ASP A 5 -19.83 14.27 -25.38
N ALA A 6 -19.10 15.27 -25.89
CA ALA A 6 -17.67 15.43 -25.64
C ALA A 6 -17.38 15.69 -24.15
N TYR A 7 -18.20 16.52 -23.51
CA TYR A 7 -18.10 16.80 -22.09
C TYR A 7 -18.37 15.55 -21.24
N ILE A 8 -19.44 14.79 -21.54
CA ILE A 8 -19.74 13.52 -20.85
C ILE A 8 -18.57 12.55 -20.96
N GLN A 9 -18.02 12.37 -22.17
CA GLN A 9 -16.86 11.48 -22.37
C GLN A 9 -15.63 11.90 -21.55
N THR A 10 -15.42 13.21 -21.40
CA THR A 10 -14.33 13.75 -20.56
C THR A 10 -14.56 13.39 -19.10
N MET A 11 -15.75 13.66 -18.56
CA MET A 11 -16.09 13.33 -17.18
C MET A 11 -15.98 11.82 -16.88
N GLU A 12 -16.38 10.97 -17.82
CA GLU A 12 -16.23 9.51 -17.68
C GLU A 12 -14.77 9.04 -17.73
N ALA A 13 -13.92 9.73 -18.50
CA ALA A 13 -12.50 9.45 -18.51
C ALA A 13 -11.85 9.85 -17.18
N GLU A 14 -12.19 11.04 -16.67
CA GLU A 14 -11.73 11.53 -15.36
C GLU A 14 -12.20 10.61 -14.23
N GLN A 15 -13.47 10.21 -14.23
CA GLN A 15 -14.00 9.23 -13.29
C GLN A 15 -13.21 7.93 -13.30
N ARG A 16 -12.97 7.33 -14.49
CA ARG A 16 -12.21 6.08 -14.58
C ARG A 16 -10.79 6.24 -14.04
N ALA A 17 -10.14 7.35 -14.31
CA ALA A 17 -8.81 7.63 -13.79
C ALA A 17 -8.81 7.78 -12.25
N ALA A 18 -9.77 8.52 -11.70
CA ALA A 18 -9.90 8.71 -10.26
C ALA A 18 -10.27 7.40 -9.54
N THR A 19 -11.16 6.58 -10.11
CA THR A 19 -11.46 5.24 -9.56
C THR A 19 -10.24 4.31 -9.62
N ALA A 20 -9.41 4.38 -10.66
CA ALA A 20 -8.17 3.60 -10.70
C ALA A 20 -7.21 4.02 -9.56
N ARG A 21 -7.04 5.33 -9.32
CA ARG A 21 -6.28 5.84 -8.17
C ARG A 21 -6.87 5.35 -6.84
N PHE A 22 -8.19 5.40 -6.69
CA PHE A 22 -8.86 4.87 -5.48
C PHE A 22 -8.51 3.40 -5.23
N LEU A 23 -8.61 2.55 -6.25
CA LEU A 23 -8.30 1.12 -6.13
C LEU A 23 -6.81 0.88 -5.79
N GLU A 24 -5.90 1.72 -6.29
CA GLU A 24 -4.49 1.64 -5.91
C GLU A 24 -4.25 1.94 -4.43
N ILE A 25 -5.02 2.87 -3.87
CA ILE A 25 -4.98 3.23 -2.46
C ILE A 25 -5.67 2.15 -1.61
N GLU A 26 -6.84 1.67 -2.02
CA GLU A 26 -7.62 0.63 -1.34
C GLU A 26 -6.83 -0.69 -1.22
N ALA A 27 -6.01 -1.04 -2.21
CA ALA A 27 -5.11 -2.21 -2.16
C ALA A 27 -4.11 -2.17 -0.99
N GLN A 28 -3.93 -1.01 -0.36
CA GLN A 28 -3.02 -0.78 0.76
C GLN A 28 -3.74 -0.78 2.11
N ALA A 29 -5.07 -0.97 2.14
CA ALA A 29 -5.91 -0.91 3.35
C ALA A 29 -5.40 -1.77 4.51
N GLY A 30 -4.73 -2.90 4.21
CA GLY A 30 -4.13 -3.77 5.23
C GLY A 30 -2.95 -3.16 5.99
N LEU A 31 -2.54 -1.91 5.73
CA LEU A 31 -1.60 -1.17 6.59
C LEU A 31 -2.29 -0.38 7.69
N ALA A 32 -3.62 -0.17 7.63
CA ALA A 32 -4.31 0.55 8.70
C ALA A 32 -4.17 -0.22 10.02
N GLU A 33 -3.80 0.53 11.05
CA GLU A 33 -3.71 0.09 12.44
C GLU A 33 -4.87 0.64 13.27
N SER A 34 -5.66 1.57 12.71
CA SER A 34 -6.79 2.23 13.37
C SER A 34 -8.03 2.35 12.48
N GLU A 35 -9.20 2.55 13.11
CA GLU A 35 -10.46 2.83 12.41
C GLU A 35 -10.41 4.18 11.69
N ASP A 36 -9.78 5.21 12.28
CA ASP A 36 -9.63 6.54 11.68
C ASP A 36 -8.92 6.50 10.30
N GLU A 37 -7.96 5.60 10.13
CA GLU A 37 -7.25 5.41 8.85
C GLU A 37 -8.13 4.74 7.79
N LEU A 38 -9.02 3.85 8.21
CA LEU A 38 -10.02 3.22 7.34
C LEU A 38 -11.16 4.18 6.98
N ASP A 39 -11.52 5.09 7.88
CA ASP A 39 -12.55 6.11 7.64
C ASP A 39 -12.21 7.01 6.45
N LEU A 40 -10.93 7.30 6.21
CA LEU A 40 -10.50 8.03 5.01
C LEU A 40 -10.77 7.27 3.71
N LEU A 41 -10.63 5.93 3.72
CA LEU A 41 -11.02 5.10 2.58
C LEU A 41 -12.54 5.05 2.41
N PHE A 42 -13.30 5.00 3.51
CA PHE A 42 -14.75 5.01 3.46
C PHE A 42 -15.30 6.35 2.93
N ASP A 43 -14.76 7.49 3.35
CA ASP A 43 -15.14 8.81 2.77
C ASP A 43 -14.80 8.83 1.27
N ALA A 44 -13.59 8.43 0.87
CA ALA A 44 -13.22 8.38 -0.55
C ALA A 44 -14.13 7.45 -1.37
N ARG A 45 -14.55 6.31 -0.79
CA ARG A 45 -15.51 5.39 -1.41
C ARG A 45 -16.87 6.05 -1.60
N GLU A 46 -17.40 6.71 -0.58
CA GLU A 46 -18.67 7.44 -0.66
C GLU A 46 -18.62 8.52 -1.74
N ARG A 47 -17.51 9.28 -1.82
CA ARG A 47 -17.32 10.29 -2.88
C ARG A 47 -17.21 9.70 -4.27
N SER A 48 -16.58 8.53 -4.42
CA SER A 48 -16.52 7.81 -5.70
C SER A 48 -17.93 7.45 -6.19
N ASP A 49 -18.76 6.92 -5.29
CA ASP A 49 -20.14 6.53 -5.60
C ASP A 49 -21.01 7.76 -5.92
N ASP A 50 -20.79 8.88 -5.21
CA ASP A 50 -21.43 10.17 -5.50
C ASP A 50 -21.05 10.69 -6.89
N PHE A 51 -19.75 10.70 -7.22
CA PHE A 51 -19.30 11.12 -8.54
C PHE A 51 -19.87 10.22 -9.65
N HIS A 52 -19.95 8.91 -9.41
CA HIS A 52 -20.58 8.00 -10.35
C HIS A 52 -22.04 8.33 -10.61
N ARG A 53 -22.81 8.56 -9.54
CA ARG A 53 -24.21 8.94 -9.64
C ARG A 53 -24.40 10.23 -10.43
N GLU A 54 -23.59 11.26 -10.17
CA GLU A 54 -23.71 12.55 -10.87
C GLU A 54 -23.31 12.45 -12.36
N VAL A 55 -22.28 11.66 -12.71
CA VAL A 55 -21.95 11.39 -14.12
C VAL A 55 -23.09 10.67 -14.83
N GLN A 56 -23.77 9.72 -14.17
CA GLN A 56 -24.97 9.09 -14.74
C GLN A 56 -26.13 10.09 -14.88
N ALA A 57 -26.36 10.96 -13.89
CA ALA A 57 -27.39 12.01 -13.97
C ALA A 57 -27.14 12.94 -15.18
N LEU A 58 -25.88 13.25 -15.46
CA LEU A 58 -25.46 14.08 -16.59
C LEU A 58 -25.82 13.48 -17.95
N ARG A 59 -25.77 12.14 -18.08
CA ARG A 59 -26.22 11.42 -19.29
C ARG A 59 -27.74 11.55 -19.50
N HIS A 60 -28.50 11.63 -18.42
CA HIS A 60 -29.97 11.66 -18.46
C HIS A 60 -30.59 13.05 -18.41
N ALA A 61 -29.80 14.09 -18.08
CA ALA A 61 -30.27 15.47 -18.02
C ALA A 61 -30.88 15.91 -19.37
N ASP A 62 -31.91 16.75 -19.35
CA ASP A 62 -32.39 17.41 -20.56
C ASP A 62 -31.67 18.75 -20.79
N HIS A 63 -32.13 19.54 -21.77
CA HIS A 63 -31.53 20.85 -22.06
C HIS A 63 -31.74 21.88 -20.93
N GLN A 64 -32.80 21.77 -20.13
CA GLN A 64 -33.09 22.73 -19.07
C GLN A 64 -32.26 22.43 -17.82
N ASP A 65 -32.05 21.14 -17.53
CA ASP A 65 -31.28 20.69 -16.37
C ASP A 65 -29.79 20.52 -16.64
N TRP A 66 -29.34 20.61 -17.90
CA TRP A 66 -27.96 20.37 -18.32
C TRP A 66 -26.91 21.14 -17.49
N HIS A 67 -27.11 22.46 -17.32
CA HIS A 67 -26.14 23.30 -16.60
C HIS A 67 -26.08 22.96 -15.11
N ARG A 68 -27.20 22.57 -14.52
CA ARG A 68 -27.26 22.15 -13.12
C ARG A 68 -26.55 20.81 -12.94
N ALA A 69 -26.90 19.81 -13.74
CA ALA A 69 -26.27 18.49 -13.71
C ALA A 69 -24.75 18.58 -13.94
N LYS A 70 -24.32 19.47 -14.86
CA LYS A 70 -22.91 19.77 -15.07
C LYS A 70 -22.21 20.28 -13.82
N ALA A 71 -22.78 21.28 -13.16
CA ALA A 71 -22.21 21.84 -11.93
C ALA A 71 -22.17 20.82 -10.78
N ASP A 72 -23.20 20.00 -10.65
CA ASP A 72 -23.27 18.94 -9.64
C ASP A 72 -22.19 17.87 -9.87
N ALA A 73 -21.96 17.45 -11.11
CA ALA A 73 -20.90 16.50 -11.44
C ALA A 73 -19.48 17.09 -11.29
N GLU A 74 -19.25 18.36 -11.67
CA GLU A 74 -17.97 19.04 -11.43
C GLU A 74 -17.65 19.10 -9.92
N LYS A 75 -18.66 19.42 -9.11
CA LYS A 75 -18.55 19.46 -7.66
C LYS A 75 -18.29 18.09 -7.05
N ALA A 76 -18.97 17.05 -7.51
CA ALA A 76 -18.74 15.68 -7.06
C ALA A 76 -17.33 15.20 -7.44
N ARG A 77 -16.86 15.51 -8.65
CA ARG A 77 -15.49 15.25 -9.08
C ARG A 77 -14.46 15.90 -8.15
N THR A 78 -14.56 17.21 -7.93
CA THR A 78 -13.60 17.93 -7.06
C THR A 78 -13.58 17.35 -5.65
N ARG A 79 -14.73 17.00 -5.08
CA ARG A 79 -14.79 16.37 -3.75
C ARG A 79 -14.12 15.00 -3.73
N PHE A 80 -14.28 14.23 -4.80
CA PHE A 80 -13.63 12.93 -4.89
C PHE A 80 -12.11 13.08 -5.05
N ASP A 81 -11.65 13.99 -5.90
CA ASP A 81 -10.22 14.30 -6.04
C ASP A 81 -9.61 14.76 -4.70
N ASP A 82 -10.27 15.68 -3.99
CA ASP A 82 -9.84 16.14 -2.66
C ASP A 82 -9.76 14.98 -1.65
N ALA A 83 -10.73 14.05 -1.68
CA ALA A 83 -10.72 12.87 -0.81
C ALA A 83 -9.59 11.90 -1.18
N LEU A 84 -9.31 11.72 -2.47
CA LEU A 84 -8.20 10.90 -2.96
C LEU A 84 -6.84 11.47 -2.58
N ASP A 85 -6.67 12.78 -2.65
CA ASP A 85 -5.40 13.42 -2.28
C ASP A 85 -5.15 13.27 -0.76
N ARG A 86 -6.17 13.50 0.08
CA ARG A 86 -6.05 13.26 1.53
C ARG A 86 -5.75 11.81 1.87
N ALA A 87 -6.46 10.87 1.25
CA ALA A 87 -6.20 9.46 1.45
C ALA A 87 -4.78 9.12 0.98
N GLY A 88 -4.41 9.55 -0.23
CA GLY A 88 -3.08 9.32 -0.82
C GLY A 88 -1.94 9.75 0.10
N ASP A 89 -2.00 10.97 0.63
CA ASP A 89 -1.00 11.50 1.56
C ASP A 89 -0.87 10.63 2.83
N GLN A 90 -2.00 10.23 3.42
CA GLN A 90 -2.00 9.37 4.61
C GLN A 90 -1.41 7.98 4.31
N TRP A 91 -1.78 7.36 3.19
CA TRP A 91 -1.29 6.04 2.83
C TRP A 91 0.19 6.04 2.44
N GLU A 92 0.71 7.13 1.87
CA GLU A 92 2.15 7.31 1.70
C GLU A 92 2.90 7.36 3.03
N LEU A 93 2.35 8.05 4.04
CA LEU A 93 2.90 8.08 5.39
C LEU A 93 2.91 6.69 6.02
N LEU A 94 1.82 5.93 5.92
CA LEU A 94 1.73 4.57 6.43
C LEU A 94 2.73 3.64 5.76
N ARG A 95 2.85 3.71 4.43
CA ARG A 95 3.86 2.95 3.68
C ARG A 95 5.28 3.31 4.12
N ALA A 96 5.56 4.59 4.32
CA ALA A 96 6.87 5.04 4.78
C ALA A 96 7.16 4.56 6.21
N GLY A 97 6.17 4.59 7.10
CA GLY A 97 6.24 4.07 8.47
C GLY A 97 6.57 2.58 8.49
N TYR A 98 5.75 1.78 7.82
CA TYR A 98 5.94 0.34 7.69
C TYR A 98 7.34 -0.01 7.15
N ARG A 99 7.81 0.68 6.09
CA ARG A 99 9.16 0.42 5.56
C ARG A 99 10.25 0.75 6.58
N ARG A 100 10.16 1.88 7.27
CA ARG A 100 11.15 2.27 8.28
C ARG A 100 11.20 1.26 9.43
N GLU A 101 10.05 0.76 9.85
CA GLU A 101 9.96 -0.29 10.88
C GLU A 101 10.67 -1.56 10.39
N ARG A 102 10.30 -2.07 9.21
CA ARG A 102 10.93 -3.25 8.61
C ARG A 102 12.43 -3.09 8.36
N GLU A 103 12.89 -1.90 7.96
CA GLU A 103 14.31 -1.58 7.84
C GLU A 103 15.02 -1.59 9.21
N ALA A 104 14.37 -1.11 10.26
CA ALA A 104 14.91 -1.14 11.61
C ALA A 104 15.03 -2.58 12.13
N GLU A 105 14.00 -3.41 11.92
CA GLU A 105 14.03 -4.83 12.28
C GLU A 105 15.13 -5.59 11.55
N LEU A 106 15.28 -5.40 10.23
CA LEU A 106 16.36 -6.02 9.45
C LEU A 106 17.75 -5.58 9.92
N ARG A 107 17.91 -4.30 10.28
CA ARG A 107 19.18 -3.80 10.85
C ARG A 107 19.47 -4.44 12.22
N HIS A 108 18.45 -4.55 13.07
CA HIS A 108 18.57 -5.18 14.37
C HIS A 108 18.98 -6.65 14.24
N LEU A 109 18.28 -7.42 13.40
CA LEU A 109 18.63 -8.82 13.16
C LEU A 109 20.03 -8.96 12.57
N GLY A 110 20.41 -8.11 11.60
CA GLY A 110 21.77 -8.09 11.06
C GLY A 110 22.85 -7.85 12.11
N ALA A 111 22.59 -6.99 13.09
CA ALA A 111 23.50 -6.76 14.21
C ALA A 111 23.62 -7.98 15.13
N LEU A 112 22.50 -8.68 15.41
CA LEU A 112 22.52 -9.93 16.17
C LEU A 112 23.33 -11.02 15.47
N VAL A 113 23.15 -11.20 14.16
CA VAL A 113 23.92 -12.17 13.37
C VAL A 113 25.41 -11.85 13.41
N ALA A 114 25.79 -10.58 13.27
CA ALA A 114 27.19 -10.16 13.36
C ALA A 114 27.79 -10.43 14.77
N LEU A 115 27.01 -10.22 15.82
CA LEU A 115 27.41 -10.52 17.19
C LEU A 115 27.64 -12.03 17.39
N TRP A 116 26.70 -12.87 16.93
CA TRP A 116 26.82 -14.32 17.03
C TRP A 116 27.98 -14.88 16.22
N GLU A 117 28.23 -14.34 15.03
CA GLU A 117 29.40 -14.66 14.20
C GLU A 117 30.71 -14.31 14.94
N ALA A 118 30.79 -13.12 15.54
CA ALA A 118 31.97 -12.70 16.30
C ALA A 118 32.20 -13.55 17.56
N ALA A 119 31.12 -13.96 18.22
CA ALA A 119 31.16 -14.86 19.37
C ALA A 119 31.34 -16.34 18.99
N GLN A 120 31.45 -16.66 17.69
CA GLN A 120 31.56 -18.03 17.15
C GLN A 120 30.44 -18.96 17.62
N LEU A 121 29.24 -18.41 17.82
CA LEU A 121 28.05 -19.15 18.25
C LEU A 121 27.31 -19.82 17.08
N LEU A 122 27.71 -19.53 15.86
CA LEU A 122 27.12 -20.10 14.66
C LEU A 122 28.21 -20.75 13.83
N SER A 123 27.88 -21.88 13.20
CA SER A 123 28.69 -22.44 12.14
C SER A 123 28.77 -21.47 10.96
N ARG A 124 29.82 -21.62 10.15
CA ARG A 124 29.99 -20.84 8.92
C ARG A 124 28.80 -20.97 7.97
N HIS A 125 28.21 -22.16 7.89
CA HIS A 125 27.06 -22.41 7.03
C HIS A 125 25.82 -21.63 7.50
N GLU A 126 25.55 -21.62 8.81
CA GLU A 126 24.43 -20.87 9.40
C GLU A 126 24.60 -19.37 9.22
N VAL A 127 25.82 -18.84 9.41
CA VAL A 127 26.13 -17.44 9.13
C VAL A 127 25.87 -17.08 7.67
N GLU A 128 26.33 -17.91 6.72
CA GLU A 128 26.10 -17.69 5.29
C GLU A 128 24.61 -17.72 4.93
N LEU A 129 23.85 -18.66 5.51
CA LEU A 129 22.39 -18.76 5.33
C LEU A 129 21.66 -17.51 5.84
N LEU A 130 21.97 -17.05 7.06
CA LEU A 130 21.35 -15.87 7.64
C LEU A 130 21.72 -14.58 6.90
N LYS A 131 22.99 -14.44 6.47
CA LYS A 131 23.43 -13.30 5.65
C LYS A 131 22.71 -13.25 4.32
N ARG A 132 22.51 -14.41 3.67
CA ARG A 132 21.74 -14.50 2.42
C ARG A 132 20.27 -14.13 2.65
N GLY A 133 19.63 -14.68 3.67
CA GLY A 133 18.23 -14.34 4.00
C GLY A 133 18.05 -12.85 4.30
N LEU A 134 18.98 -12.22 5.03
CA LEU A 134 18.99 -10.77 5.27
C LEU A 134 19.13 -9.96 3.97
N GLN A 135 19.96 -10.42 3.04
CA GLN A 135 20.12 -9.78 1.74
C GLN A 135 18.85 -9.90 0.89
N ASP A 136 18.25 -11.09 0.84
CA ASP A 136 17.04 -11.36 0.07
C ASP A 136 15.86 -10.53 0.61
N ALA A 137 15.65 -10.52 1.94
CA ALA A 137 14.63 -9.70 2.59
C ALA A 137 14.83 -8.20 2.34
N ARG A 138 16.07 -7.70 2.35
CA ARG A 138 16.37 -6.30 2.01
C ARG A 138 16.07 -5.99 0.54
N GLY A 139 16.35 -6.92 -0.36
CA GLY A 139 16.00 -6.80 -1.78
C GLY A 139 14.48 -6.67 -1.99
N LEU A 140 13.70 -7.51 -1.31
CA LEU A 140 12.24 -7.46 -1.35
C LEU A 140 11.68 -6.18 -0.74
N LEU A 141 12.25 -5.70 0.37
CA LEU A 141 11.82 -4.43 0.98
C LEU A 141 12.07 -3.22 0.05
N MET A 142 13.19 -3.23 -0.67
CA MET A 142 13.47 -2.22 -1.71
C MET A 142 12.50 -2.31 -2.88
N HIS A 143 12.12 -3.53 -3.29
CA HIS A 143 11.11 -3.73 -4.33
C HIS A 143 9.74 -3.21 -3.88
N LEU A 144 9.30 -3.56 -2.66
CA LEU A 144 8.07 -3.06 -2.04
C LEU A 144 8.01 -1.53 -2.00
N GLY A 145 9.14 -0.87 -1.78
CA GLY A 145 9.24 0.59 -1.82
C GLY A 145 8.87 1.22 -3.17
N ARG A 146 8.98 0.48 -4.27
CA ARG A 146 8.69 0.93 -5.64
C ARG A 146 7.38 0.41 -6.21
N SER A 147 6.72 -0.52 -5.51
CA SER A 147 5.46 -1.12 -5.95
C SER A 147 4.26 -0.23 -5.61
N HIS A 148 3.21 -0.31 -6.43
CA HIS A 148 1.95 0.43 -6.26
C HIS A 148 0.76 -0.46 -6.62
N GLY A 149 -0.44 -0.11 -6.12
CA GLY A 149 -1.68 -0.87 -6.37
C GLY A 149 -1.56 -2.37 -6.06
N ALA A 150 -2.12 -3.23 -6.93
CA ALA A 150 -2.08 -4.68 -6.73
C ALA A 150 -0.65 -5.27 -6.64
N ALA A 151 0.33 -4.66 -7.34
CA ALA A 151 1.72 -5.09 -7.24
C ALA A 151 2.33 -4.80 -5.87
N TRP A 152 1.82 -3.80 -5.15
CA TRP A 152 2.23 -3.51 -3.78
C TRP A 152 1.80 -4.62 -2.82
N THR A 153 0.57 -5.11 -2.94
CA THR A 153 0.04 -6.20 -2.10
C THR A 153 0.91 -7.45 -2.23
N HIS A 154 1.19 -7.89 -3.46
CA HIS A 154 2.05 -9.06 -3.69
C HIS A 154 3.48 -8.85 -3.19
N ALA A 155 4.09 -7.69 -3.46
CA ALA A 155 5.43 -7.39 -2.96
C ALA A 155 5.49 -7.40 -1.42
N ARG A 156 4.41 -7.00 -0.74
CA ARG A 156 4.31 -7.08 0.73
C ARG A 156 4.21 -8.53 1.18
N GLU A 157 3.36 -9.33 0.55
CA GLU A 157 3.22 -10.76 0.87
C GLU A 157 4.54 -11.50 0.74
N ASP A 158 5.27 -11.30 -0.36
CA ASP A 158 6.58 -11.89 -0.63
C ASP A 158 7.61 -11.48 0.44
N TYR A 159 7.63 -10.19 0.78
CA TYR A 159 8.48 -9.67 1.84
C TYR A 159 8.14 -10.30 3.19
N GLU A 160 6.86 -10.31 3.59
CA GLU A 160 6.42 -10.84 4.89
C GLU A 160 6.64 -12.36 5.00
N ALA A 161 6.49 -13.10 3.90
CA ALA A 161 6.81 -14.53 3.87
C ALA A 161 8.30 -14.76 4.12
N THR A 162 9.16 -14.07 3.35
CA THR A 162 10.62 -14.16 3.50
C THR A 162 11.08 -13.71 4.90
N TRP A 163 10.45 -12.66 5.43
CA TRP A 163 10.74 -12.14 6.77
C TRP A 163 10.36 -13.15 7.87
N ARG A 164 9.18 -13.76 7.78
CA ARG A 164 8.75 -14.81 8.71
C ARG A 164 9.68 -16.01 8.67
N ASP A 165 10.06 -16.47 7.48
CA ASP A 165 10.97 -17.59 7.33
C ASP A 165 12.34 -17.29 7.94
N LEU A 166 12.89 -16.10 7.67
CA LEU A 166 14.16 -15.66 8.25
C LEU A 166 14.10 -15.60 9.79
N ARG A 167 13.01 -15.06 10.34
CA ARG A 167 12.80 -15.03 11.80
C ARG A 167 12.67 -16.41 12.41
N ALA A 168 11.95 -17.32 11.74
CA ALA A 168 11.79 -18.70 12.21
C ALA A 168 13.13 -19.44 12.25
N HIS A 169 13.95 -19.32 11.19
CA HIS A 169 15.30 -19.90 11.17
C HIS A 169 16.19 -19.30 12.27
N THR A 170 16.13 -17.98 12.45
CA THR A 170 16.87 -17.29 13.52
C THR A 170 16.48 -17.81 14.91
N HIS A 171 15.19 -17.98 15.17
CA HIS A 171 14.70 -18.49 16.45
C HIS A 171 15.16 -19.92 16.71
N HIS A 172 15.05 -20.79 15.71
CA HIS A 172 15.49 -22.18 15.83
C HIS A 172 16.99 -22.28 16.15
N LEU A 173 17.83 -21.48 15.46
CA LEU A 173 19.27 -21.43 15.71
C LEU A 173 19.61 -20.86 17.09
N HIS A 174 18.79 -19.94 17.61
CA HIS A 174 18.98 -19.42 18.97
C HIS A 174 18.66 -20.48 20.03
N ASP A 175 17.54 -21.19 19.87
CA ASP A 175 17.12 -22.24 20.80
C ASP A 175 18.12 -23.42 20.82
N ASP A 176 18.59 -23.86 19.66
CA ASP A 176 19.56 -24.95 19.53
C ASP A 176 20.91 -24.59 20.19
N ASN A 177 21.32 -23.33 20.07
CA ASN A 177 22.53 -22.83 20.72
C ASN A 177 22.38 -22.69 22.24
N LEU A 178 21.21 -22.30 22.73
CA LEU A 178 20.95 -22.28 24.18
C LEU A 178 20.90 -23.70 24.77
N ALA A 179 20.32 -24.66 24.05
CA ALA A 179 20.25 -26.05 24.47
C ALA A 179 21.62 -26.76 24.48
N SER A 180 22.54 -26.36 23.62
CA SER A 180 23.91 -26.92 23.60
C SER A 180 24.84 -26.35 24.67
N LEU A 181 24.42 -25.28 25.35
CA LEU A 181 25.15 -24.64 26.45
C LEU A 181 24.63 -25.02 27.85
N SER A 182 23.53 -25.76 27.95
CA SER A 182 22.93 -26.26 29.21
C SER A 182 23.31 -27.70 29.51
#